data_AF-A0A7S4NEM7-F1
#
_entry.id   AF-A0A7S4NEM7-F1
#
_cell.length_a   1.000
_cell.length_b   1.000
_cell.length_c   1.000
_cell.angle_alpha   90.00
_cell.angle_beta   90.00
_cell.angle_gamma   90.00
#
_symmetry.space_group_name_H-M   'P 1'
#
loop_
_entity.id
_entity.type
_entity.pdbx_description
1 polymer ?
#
loop_
_entity_poly.entity_id
_entity_poly.type
_entity_poly.pdbx_seq_one_letter_code
_entity_poly.pdbx_strand_id
1 'polypeptide(L)'
;RYDLAQRHFCRATRLDPRSSECWVAFGCSFAACDESDQALASFRAAQRLNGGDHRPTLYMGMERRMLANARYDLAQRHFCRATRLDPRSSECWVAFGCSFAACDESDQALASFRAAQRLNGGDHRPTLYMGME
;
A
#
# COMPACT_ATOMS: atom_id res chain seq x y z
N ARG A 1 25.23 4.72 6.21
CA ARG A 1 24.39 4.30 5.07
C ARG A 1 23.14 5.19 5.01
N TYR A 2 23.28 6.42 4.51
CA TYR A 2 22.15 7.37 4.34
C TYR A 2 22.10 7.99 2.94
N ASP A 3 23.13 7.73 2.12
CA ASP A 3 23.37 8.46 0.87
C ASP A 3 22.23 8.28 -0.15
N LEU A 4 21.65 7.08 -0.24
CA LEU A 4 20.55 6.79 -1.16
C LEU A 4 19.25 7.47 -0.72
N ALA A 5 18.82 7.26 0.53
CA ALA A 5 17.61 7.91 1.06
C ALA A 5 17.73 9.43 0.99
N GLN A 6 18.89 9.99 1.35
CA GLN A 6 19.14 11.42 1.32
C GLN A 6 19.15 11.98 -0.12
N ARG A 7 19.68 11.25 -1.11
CA ARG A 7 19.55 11.61 -2.53
C ARG A 7 18.10 11.58 -3.00
N HIS A 8 17.33 10.55 -2.62
CA HIS A 8 15.91 10.47 -2.95
C HIS A 8 15.12 11.60 -2.29
N PHE A 9 15.40 11.92 -1.02
CA PHE A 9 14.83 13.07 -0.32
C PHE A 9 15.13 14.37 -1.03
N CYS A 10 16.40 14.61 -1.35
CA CYS A 10 16.84 15.87 -1.93
C CYS A 10 16.28 16.05 -3.34
N ARG A 11 16.03 14.96 -4.07
CA ARG A 11 15.34 15.01 -5.37
C ARG A 11 13.83 15.22 -5.21
N ALA A 12 13.20 14.54 -4.26
CA ALA A 12 11.76 14.63 -4.00
C ALA A 12 11.36 16.01 -3.45
N THR A 13 12.12 16.55 -2.48
CA THR A 13 11.91 17.89 -1.90
C THR A 13 12.21 19.02 -2.87
N ARG A 14 13.11 18.82 -3.85
CA ARG A 14 13.34 19.79 -4.94
C ARG A 14 12.24 19.78 -6.00
N LEU A 15 11.54 18.66 -6.17
CA LEU A 15 10.46 18.54 -7.15
C LEU A 15 9.15 19.13 -6.60
N ASP A 16 8.68 18.69 -5.44
CA ASP A 16 7.57 19.32 -4.73
C ASP A 16 7.48 18.82 -3.27
N PRO A 17 7.82 19.67 -2.27
CA PRO A 17 7.74 19.29 -0.85
C PRO A 17 6.30 19.02 -0.35
N ARG A 18 5.27 19.43 -1.11
CA ARG A 18 3.85 19.20 -0.79
C ARG A 18 3.27 17.97 -1.48
N SER A 19 4.03 17.30 -2.35
CA SER A 19 3.56 16.09 -3.01
C SER A 19 3.59 14.89 -2.05
N SER A 20 2.43 14.28 -1.81
CA SER A 20 2.33 13.04 -1.02
C SER A 20 3.14 11.90 -1.64
N GLU A 21 3.22 11.85 -2.97
CA GLU A 21 3.96 10.83 -3.73
C GLU A 21 5.46 10.90 -3.46
N CYS A 22 6.00 12.12 -3.34
CA CYS A 22 7.40 12.35 -3.00
C CYS A 22 7.75 11.76 -1.61
N TRP A 23 6.87 11.95 -0.63
CA TRP A 23 7.05 11.39 0.71
C TRP A 23 6.88 9.87 0.76
N VAL A 24 6.03 9.29 -0.10
CA VAL A 24 5.93 7.84 -0.28
C VAL A 24 7.24 7.29 -0.86
N ALA A 25 7.73 7.86 -1.96
CA ALA A 25 8.99 7.42 -2.56
C ALA A 25 10.17 7.52 -1.58
N PHE A 26 10.16 8.57 -0.74
CA PHE A 26 11.15 8.73 0.32
C PHE A 26 11.04 7.64 1.40
N GLY A 27 9.83 7.33 1.86
CA GLY A 27 9.60 6.22 2.79
C GLY A 27 10.06 4.87 2.24
N CYS A 28 9.77 4.59 0.96
CA CYS A 28 10.24 3.36 0.30
C CYS A 28 11.77 3.26 0.25
N SER A 29 12.48 4.38 0.10
CA SER A 29 13.95 4.38 0.12
C SER A 29 14.52 4.00 1.50
N PHE A 30 13.84 4.38 2.58
CA PHE A 30 14.22 3.96 3.94
C PHE A 30 13.87 2.49 4.20
N ALA A 31 12.70 2.04 3.74
CA ALA A 31 12.31 0.64 3.81
C ALA A 31 13.35 -0.27 3.13
N ALA A 32 13.84 0.13 1.94
CA ALA A 32 14.91 -0.57 1.24
C ALA A 32 16.27 -0.55 1.97
N CYS A 33 16.46 0.39 2.91
CA CYS A 33 17.64 0.47 3.78
C CYS A 33 17.44 -0.23 5.12
N ASP A 34 16.32 -0.95 5.33
CA ASP A 34 15.94 -1.59 6.59
C ASP A 34 15.66 -0.58 7.74
N GLU A 35 15.45 0.69 7.41
CA GLU A 35 15.20 1.80 8.34
C GLU A 35 13.68 2.02 8.50
N SER A 36 13.01 1.04 9.13
CA SER A 36 11.54 0.99 9.21
C SER A 36 10.91 2.20 9.94
N ASP A 37 11.56 2.76 10.97
CA ASP A 37 11.01 3.89 11.73
C ASP A 37 10.93 5.16 10.88
N GLN A 38 11.99 5.44 10.10
CA GLN A 38 12.10 6.55 9.17
C GLN A 38 11.14 6.36 8.00
N ALA A 39 10.97 5.12 7.52
CA ALA A 39 9.98 4.78 6.49
C ALA A 39 8.56 5.10 6.97
N LEU A 40 8.17 4.62 8.16
CA LEU A 40 6.87 4.87 8.76
C LEU A 40 6.63 6.37 9.02
N ALA A 41 7.64 7.12 9.47
CA ALA A 41 7.54 8.56 9.66
C ALA A 41 7.26 9.30 8.34
N SER A 42 7.93 8.88 7.26
CA SER A 42 7.77 9.44 5.91
C SER A 42 6.38 9.15 5.34
N PHE A 43 5.89 7.91 5.46
CA PHE A 43 4.53 7.55 5.02
C PHE A 43 3.45 8.29 5.83
N ARG A 44 3.65 8.51 7.13
CA ARG A 44 2.74 9.36 7.93
C ARG A 44 2.74 10.81 7.45
N ALA A 45 3.88 11.35 7.02
CA ALA A 45 3.94 12.68 6.42
C ALA A 45 3.16 12.73 5.10
N ALA A 46 3.34 11.72 4.23
CA ALA A 46 2.57 11.59 3.00
C ALA A 46 1.05 11.54 3.25
N GLN A 47 0.62 10.76 4.25
CA GLN A 47 -0.80 10.64 4.62
C GLN A 47 -1.36 11.95 5.18
N ARG A 48 -0.56 12.75 5.90
CA ARG A 48 -1.00 14.08 6.39
C ARG A 48 -1.19 15.07 5.24
N LEU A 49 -0.37 14.98 4.19
CA LEU A 49 -0.48 15.84 3.01
C LEU A 49 -1.67 15.43 2.13
N ASN A 50 -1.88 14.13 1.93
CA ASN A 50 -3.01 13.61 1.17
C ASN A 50 -3.62 12.39 1.88
N GLY A 51 -4.63 12.64 2.71
CA GLY A 51 -5.33 11.59 3.45
C GLY A 51 -6.26 10.71 2.60
N GLY A 52 -6.53 11.12 1.35
CA GLY A 52 -7.33 10.35 0.39
C GLY A 52 -6.52 9.30 -0.37
N ASP A 53 -5.19 9.38 -0.32
CA ASP A 53 -4.32 8.43 -1.01
C ASP A 53 -4.18 7.12 -0.22
N HIS A 54 -4.44 5.99 -0.88
CA HIS A 54 -4.31 4.66 -0.27
C HIS A 54 -2.85 4.23 -0.13
N ARG A 55 -1.94 4.72 -0.99
CA ARG A 55 -0.54 4.27 -1.08
C ARG A 55 0.24 4.43 0.23
N PRO A 56 0.25 5.60 0.92
CA PRO A 56 0.95 5.72 2.19
C PRO A 56 0.45 4.72 3.24
N THR A 57 -0.86 4.50 3.28
CA THR A 57 -1.50 3.58 4.23
C THR A 57 -1.13 2.12 3.92
N LEU A 58 -1.11 1.75 2.63
CA LEU A 58 -0.67 0.45 2.15
C LEU A 58 0.77 0.17 2.56
N TYR A 59 1.71 1.07 2.26
CA TYR A 59 3.12 0.89 2.60
C TYR A 59 3.36 0.84 4.11
N MET A 60 2.66 1.64 4.92
CA MET A 60 2.73 1.51 6.39
C MET A 60 2.29 0.13 6.89
N GLY A 61 1.30 -0.49 6.24
CA GLY A 61 0.89 -1.87 6.53
C GLY A 61 1.98 -2.86 6.16
N MET A 62 2.63 -2.68 5.01
CA MET A 62 3.73 -3.55 4.56
C MET A 62 4.94 -3.49 5.49
N GLU A 63 5.40 -2.29 5.85
CA GLU A 63 6.50 -2.11 6.80
C GLU A 63 6.21 -2.79 8.13
N ARG A 64 5.00 -2.58 8.68
CA ARG A 64 4.59 -3.19 9.95
C ARG A 64 4.53 -4.72 9.93
N ARG A 65 4.27 -5.29 8.76
CA ARG A 65 4.30 -6.74 8.53
C ARG A 65 5.72 -7.28 8.45
N MET A 66 6.67 -6.49 7.94
CA MET A 66 8.08 -6.89 7.79
C MET A 66 8.91 -6.71 9.07
N LEU A 67 8.48 -5.86 9.99
CA LEU A 67 9.14 -5.70 11.29
C LEU A 67 9.26 -7.03 12.05
N ALA A 68 10.40 -7.25 12.72
CA ALA A 68 10.68 -8.46 13.51
C ALA A 68 9.61 -8.76 14.57
N ASN A 69 9.00 -7.73 15.15
CA ASN A 69 7.82 -7.83 16.00
C ASN A 69 6.56 -7.57 15.17
N ALA A 70 6.31 -8.40 14.16
CA ALA A 70 5.23 -8.20 13.20
C ALA A 70 3.89 -8.07 13.93
N ARG A 71 3.34 -6.85 13.96
CA ARG A 71 2.03 -6.57 14.55
C ARG A 71 0.99 -6.73 13.44
N TYR A 72 0.65 -7.98 13.12
CA TYR A 72 -0.26 -8.28 12.03
C TYR A 72 -1.63 -7.60 12.19
N ASP A 73 -2.16 -7.47 13.42
CA ASP A 73 -3.40 -6.71 13.67
C ASP A 73 -3.32 -5.26 13.19
N LEU A 74 -2.16 -4.64 13.41
CA LEU A 74 -1.92 -3.26 13.02
C LEU A 74 -1.70 -3.12 11.51
N ALA A 75 -1.08 -4.12 10.88
CA ALA A 75 -0.95 -4.19 9.43
C ALA A 75 -2.31 -4.39 8.77
N GLN A 76 -3.12 -5.33 9.24
CA GLN A 76 -4.49 -5.58 8.78
C GLN A 76 -5.37 -4.33 8.86
N ARG A 77 -5.29 -3.55 9.96
CA ARG A 77 -6.02 -2.27 10.08
C ARG A 77 -5.62 -1.26 9.00
N HIS A 78 -4.34 -1.19 8.67
CA HIS A 78 -3.85 -0.30 7.60
C HIS A 78 -4.31 -0.79 6.22
N PHE A 79 -4.18 -2.08 5.93
CA PHE A 79 -4.67 -2.65 4.67
C PHE A 79 -6.18 -2.48 4.50
N CYS A 80 -6.95 -2.73 5.56
CA CYS A 80 -8.39 -2.49 5.57
C CYS A 80 -8.76 -1.02 5.34
N ARG A 81 -7.92 -0.07 5.79
CA ARG A 81 -8.11 1.35 5.47
C ARG A 81 -7.71 1.64 4.01
N ALA A 82 -6.63 1.05 3.51
CA ALA A 82 -6.19 1.22 2.14
C ALA A 82 -7.25 0.72 1.13
N THR A 83 -7.87 -0.44 1.38
CA THR A 83 -8.97 -0.97 0.55
C THR A 83 -10.24 -0.13 0.62
N ARG A 84 -10.48 0.61 1.72
CA ARG A 84 -11.57 1.60 1.80
C ARG A 84 -11.27 2.89 1.05
N LEU A 85 -10.00 3.31 1.02
CA LEU A 85 -9.56 4.50 0.29
C LEU A 85 -9.58 4.26 -1.22
N ASP A 86 -9.12 3.08 -1.65
CA ASP A 86 -9.24 2.63 -3.04
C ASP A 86 -9.74 1.18 -3.11
N PRO A 87 -11.06 1.00 -3.27
CA PRO A 87 -11.66 -0.33 -3.40
C PRO A 87 -11.32 -1.04 -4.71
N ARG A 88 -10.81 -0.31 -5.72
CA ARG A 88 -10.49 -0.85 -7.05
C ARG A 88 -9.02 -1.27 -7.18
N SER A 89 -8.19 -0.90 -6.21
CA SER A 89 -6.79 -1.33 -6.16
C SER A 89 -6.69 -2.81 -5.80
N SER A 90 -6.40 -3.66 -6.79
CA SER A 90 -6.15 -5.08 -6.57
C SER A 90 -4.94 -5.32 -5.67
N GLU A 91 -3.93 -4.44 -5.73
CA GLU A 91 -2.77 -4.46 -4.84
C GLU A 91 -3.16 -4.35 -3.36
N CYS A 92 -4.10 -3.45 -3.02
CA CYS A 92 -4.59 -3.32 -1.64
C CYS A 92 -5.27 -4.60 -1.13
N TRP A 93 -6.07 -5.23 -1.98
CA TRP A 93 -6.75 -6.49 -1.63
C TRP A 93 -5.78 -7.67 -1.52
N VAL A 94 -4.76 -7.74 -2.37
CA VAL A 94 -3.68 -8.73 -2.27
C VAL A 94 -2.90 -8.54 -0.97
N ALA A 95 -2.49 -7.31 -0.65
CA ALA A 95 -1.77 -7.03 0.59
C ALA A 95 -2.60 -7.38 1.84
N PHE A 96 -3.91 -7.11 1.81
CA PHE A 96 -4.83 -7.50 2.87
C PHE A 96 -4.94 -9.02 3.00
N GLY A 97 -5.12 -9.75 1.89
CA GLY A 97 -5.15 -11.21 1.88
C GLY A 97 -3.86 -11.86 2.38
N CYS A 98 -2.70 -11.34 1.97
CA CYS A 98 -1.39 -11.79 2.44
C CYS A 98 -1.22 -11.60 3.96
N SER A 99 -1.82 -10.55 4.53
CA SER A 99 -1.77 -10.31 5.97
C SER A 99 -2.60 -11.32 6.77
N PHE A 100 -3.73 -11.78 6.24
CA PHE A 100 -4.52 -12.86 6.84
C PHE A 100 -3.85 -14.22 6.68
N ALA A 101 -3.26 -14.50 5.51
CA ALA A 101 -2.52 -15.73 5.27
C ALA A 101 -1.34 -15.89 6.26
N ALA A 102 -0.69 -14.79 6.63
CA ALA A 102 0.36 -14.80 7.65
C ALA A 102 -0.14 -15.06 9.08
N CYS A 103 -1.45 -14.91 9.33
CA CYS A 103 -2.11 -15.17 10.61
C CYS A 103 -2.87 -16.51 10.64
N ASP A 104 -2.69 -17.37 9.64
CA ASP A 104 -3.44 -18.62 9.45
C ASP A 104 -4.96 -18.43 9.21
N GLU A 105 -5.38 -17.19 8.94
CA GLU A 105 -6.77 -16.81 8.66
C GLU A 105 -7.14 -17.06 7.19
N SER A 106 -7.16 -18.34 6.82
CA SER A 106 -7.26 -18.80 5.43
C SER A 106 -8.56 -18.37 4.72
N ASP A 107 -9.69 -18.34 5.45
CA ASP A 107 -10.98 -17.95 4.89
C ASP A 107 -11.01 -16.48 4.45
N GLN A 108 -10.51 -15.57 5.31
CA GLN A 108 -10.43 -14.14 4.99
C GLN A 108 -9.37 -13.84 3.94
N ALA A 109 -8.26 -14.58 3.94
CA ALA A 109 -7.24 -14.48 2.91
C ALA A 109 -7.82 -14.82 1.52
N LEU A 110 -8.53 -15.95 1.41
CA LEU A 110 -9.15 -16.40 0.17
C LEU A 110 -10.23 -15.42 -0.32
N ALA A 111 -11.05 -14.89 0.59
CA ALA A 111 -12.04 -13.86 0.25
C ALA A 111 -11.39 -12.60 -0.34
N SER A 112 -10.27 -12.16 0.25
CA SER A 112 -9.51 -10.98 -0.21
C SER A 112 -8.84 -11.23 -1.57
N PHE A 113 -8.24 -12.40 -1.79
CA PHE A 113 -7.67 -12.76 -3.09
C PHE A 113 -8.71 -12.91 -4.19
N ARG A 114 -9.90 -13.44 -3.87
CA ARG A 114 -11.03 -13.48 -4.80
C ARG A 114 -11.50 -12.08 -5.18
N ALA A 115 -11.52 -11.14 -4.23
CA ALA A 115 -11.82 -9.74 -4.52
C ALA A 115 -10.78 -9.13 -5.48
N ALA A 116 -9.47 -9.34 -5.21
CA ALA A 116 -8.40 -8.90 -6.09
C ALA A 116 -8.48 -9.51 -7.50
N GLN A 117 -8.78 -10.82 -7.61
CA GLN A 117 -8.96 -11.50 -8.89
C GLN A 117 -10.16 -10.97 -9.66
N ARG A 118 -11.28 -10.61 -9.02
CA ARG A 118 -12.42 -9.99 -9.71
C ARG A 118 -12.06 -8.64 -10.29
N LEU A 119 -11.20 -7.87 -9.62
CA LEU A 119 -10.73 -6.58 -10.09
C LEU A 119 -9.77 -6.72 -11.28
N ASN A 120 -8.82 -7.67 -11.22
CA ASN A 120 -7.87 -7.91 -12.32
C ASN A 120 -8.48 -8.70 -13.49
N GLY A 121 -9.36 -9.65 -13.22
CA GLY A 121 -10.07 -10.47 -14.20
C GLY A 121 -11.29 -9.79 -14.83
N GLY A 122 -11.71 -8.65 -14.27
CA GLY A 122 -12.77 -7.79 -14.81
C GLY A 122 -12.30 -6.84 -15.93
N ASP A 123 -10.99 -6.77 -16.21
CA ASP A 123 -10.45 -6.10 -17.40
C ASP A 123 -10.44 -7.02 -18.65
N HIS A 124 -11.18 -8.13 -18.58
CA HIS A 124 -11.81 -8.66 -19.79
C HIS A 124 -13.16 -7.97 -19.93
N ARG A 125 -13.18 -6.76 -20.50
CA ARG A 125 -14.37 -6.29 -21.20
C ARG A 125 -14.53 -7.16 -22.45
N PRO A 126 -15.50 -8.08 -22.56
CA PRO A 126 -16.19 -8.18 -23.82
C PRO A 126 -16.91 -6.85 -23.98
N THR A 127 -16.34 -5.97 -24.81
CA THR A 127 -16.99 -4.75 -25.28
C THR A 127 -18.38 -5.11 -25.75
N LEU A 128 -19.40 -4.72 -24.99
CA LEU A 128 -20.71 -4.25 -25.47
C LEU A 128 -21.08 -4.70 -26.89
N TYR A 129 -21.46 -5.98 -27.05
CA TYR A 129 -22.33 -6.41 -28.14
C TYR A 129 -23.12 -7.65 -27.73
N MET A 130 -24.01 -7.50 -26.74
CA MET A 130 -25.19 -8.35 -26.63
C MET A 130 -26.36 -7.52 -26.12
N GLY A 131 -27.29 -7.24 -27.04
CA GLY A 131 -28.68 -6.97 -26.69
C GLY A 131 -29.09 -5.50 -26.58
N MET A 132 -28.90 -4.72 -27.64
CA MET A 132 -29.95 -3.77 -28.02
C MET A 132 -30.31 -4.03 -29.48
N GLU A 133 -31.54 -4.53 -29.62
CA GLU A 133 -32.38 -4.72 -30.82
C GLU A 133 -32.07 -5.95 -31.69
#